data_AF-A0A529LI91-F1
#
_entry.id   AF-A0A529LI91-F1
#
_cell.length_a   1.000
_cell.length_b   1.000
_cell.length_c   1.000
_cell.angle_alpha   90.00
_cell.angle_beta   90.00
_cell.angle_gamma   90.00
#
_symmetry.space_group_name_H-M   'P 1'
#
loop_
_entity.id
_entity.type
_entity.pdbx_description
1 polymer ?
#
loop_
_entity_poly.entity_id
_entity_poly.type
_entity_poly.pdbx_seq_one_letter_code
_entity_poly.pdbx_strand_id
1 'polypeptide(L)' 'MASEAPPFWWEEPDWRVLALSPLSAIYAAAAGRGMRRAKREKIEAPVLC' A
#
# COMPACT_ATOMS: atom_id res chain seq x y z
N MET A 1 17.42 -3.40 21.18
CA MET A 1 16.65 -4.09 20.12
C MET A 1 15.24 -3.50 20.05
N ALA A 2 15.15 -2.18 19.91
CA ALA A 2 13.87 -1.49 19.78
C ALA A 2 13.45 -1.58 18.31
N SER A 3 12.19 -1.94 18.08
CA SER A 3 11.57 -2.13 16.77
C SER A 3 11.98 -1.02 15.78
N GLU A 4 12.54 -1.40 14.62
CA GLU A 4 12.87 -0.46 13.53
C GLU A 4 11.63 0.26 12.97
N ALA A 5 10.43 -0.23 13.31
CA ALA A 5 9.18 0.38 12.91
C ALA A 5 8.83 1.57 13.82
N PRO A 6 8.43 2.71 13.25
CA PRO A 6 7.89 3.84 13.99
C PRO A 6 6.70 3.43 14.88
N PRO A 7 6.49 4.06 16.05
CA PRO A 7 5.44 3.70 17.01
C PRO A 7 4.03 3.64 16.42
N PHE A 8 3.70 4.53 15.47
CA PHE A 8 2.38 4.63 14.85
C PHE A 8 1.91 3.35 14.14
N TRP A 9 2.81 2.42 13.81
CA TRP A 9 2.44 1.12 13.21
C TRP A 9 1.65 0.22 14.16
N TRP A 10 1.80 0.42 15.47
CA TRP A 10 1.19 -0.41 16.51
C TRP A 10 0.09 0.33 17.28
N GLU A 11 -0.17 1.59 16.92
CA GLU A 11 -1.19 2.41 17.55
C GLU A 11 -2.54 2.17 16.88
N GLU A 12 -3.62 2.28 17.66
CA GLU A 12 -4.98 2.20 17.12
C GLU A 12 -5.28 3.41 16.22
N PRO A 13 -5.98 3.19 15.09
CA PRO A 13 -6.29 4.25 14.15
C PRO A 13 -7.20 5.31 14.79
N ASP A 14 -6.78 6.58 14.71
CA ASP A 14 -7.57 7.71 15.19
C ASP A 14 -8.59 8.19 14.15
N TRP A 15 -9.43 9.18 14.53
CA TRP A 15 -10.42 9.76 13.63
C TRP A 15 -9.80 10.42 12.38
N ARG A 16 -8.52 10.80 12.43
CA ARG A 16 -7.82 11.40 11.29
C ARG A 16 -7.69 10.39 10.17
N VAL A 17 -7.51 9.11 10.49
CA VAL A 17 -7.54 8.00 9.53
C VAL A 17 -8.88 7.95 8.79
N LEU A 18 -9.99 8.08 9.52
CA LEU A 18 -11.32 8.11 8.91
C LEU A 18 -11.50 9.34 8.01
N ALA A 19 -11.05 10.51 8.47
CA ALA A 19 -11.11 11.75 7.68
C ALA A 19 -10.28 11.67 6.38
N LEU A 20 -9.13 10.97 6.41
CA LEU A 20 -8.26 10.78 5.25
C LEU A 20 -8.65 9.58 4.37
N SER A 21 -9.53 8.70 4.86
CA SER A 21 -9.93 7.48 4.15
C SER A 21 -10.46 7.69 2.72
N PRO A 22 -11.20 8.78 2.39
CA PRO A 22 -11.67 8.99 1.02
C PRO A 22 -10.51 9.26 0.05
N LEU A 23 -9.48 10.01 0.47
CA LEU A 23 -8.30 10.29 -0.34
C LEU A 23 -7.49 9.01 -0.55
N SER A 24 -7.30 8.22 0.52
CA SER A 24 -6.66 6.91 0.44
C SER A 24 -7.41 5.96 -0.51
N ALA A 25 -8.75 5.99 -0.52
CA ALA A 25 -9.56 5.18 -1.42
C ALA A 25 -9.40 5.59 -2.89
N ILE A 26 -9.35 6.90 -3.17
CA ILE A 26 -9.07 7.41 -4.52
C ILE A 26 -7.70 6.93 -5.01
N TYR A 27 -6.67 7.07 -4.17
CA TYR A 27 -5.34 6.58 -4.48
C TYR A 27 -5.33 5.06 -4.73
N ALA A 28 -5.95 4.28 -3.85
CA ALA A 28 -6.05 2.82 -3.98
C ALA A 28 -6.74 2.41 -5.29
N ALA A 29 -7.80 3.12 -5.69
CA ALA A 29 -8.49 2.88 -6.95
C ALA A 29 -7.59 3.14 -8.17
N ALA A 30 -6.85 4.25 -8.16
CA ALA A 30 -5.92 4.61 -9.23
C ALA A 30 -4.74 3.64 -9.34
N ALA A 31 -4.04 3.39 -8.23
CA ALA A 31 -2.93 2.44 -8.16
C ALA A 31 -3.38 1.03 -8.52
N GLY A 32 -4.52 0.58 -7.97
CA GLY A 32 -5.11 -0.72 -8.28
C GLY A 32 -5.49 -0.87 -9.75
N ARG A 33 -5.97 0.19 -10.39
CA ARG A 33 -6.25 0.19 -11.82
C ARG A 33 -4.97 0.02 -12.64
N GLY A 34 -3.88 0.69 -12.25
CA GLY A 34 -2.56 0.52 -12.85
C GLY A 34 -2.08 -0.93 -12.76
N MET A 35 -2.05 -1.50 -11.56
CA MET A 35 -1.59 -2.88 -11.32
C MET A 35 -2.41 -3.92 -12.10
N ARG A 36 -3.74 -3.74 -12.22
CA ARG A 36 -4.60 -4.66 -12.97
C ARG A 36 -4.41 -4.59 -14.49
N ARG A 37 -4.06 -3.41 -15.01
CA ARG A 37 -4.00 -3.14 -16.46
C ARG A 37 -2.58 -3.15 -17.02
N ALA A 38 -1.56 -3.02 -16.17
CA ALA A 38 -0.17 -3.03 -16.60
C ALA A 38 0.14 -4.32 -17.37
N LYS A 39 0.89 -4.18 -18.46
CA LYS A 39 1.38 -5.32 -19.23
C LYS A 39 2.31 -6.13 -18.32
N ARG A 40 1.99 -7.40 -18.11
CA ARG A 40 2.86 -8.32 -17.39
C ARG A 40 3.96 -8.77 -18.33
N GLU A 41 5.21 -8.49 -17.96
CA GLU A 41 6.36 -9.01 -18.69
C GLU A 41 6.68 -10.41 -18.16
N LYS A 42 6.91 -11.36 -19.08
CA LYS A 42 7.25 -12.73 -18.71
C LYS A 42 8.75 -12.85 -18.65
N ILE A 43 9.27 -13.14 -17.47
CA ILE A 43 10.70 -13.37 -17.25
C ILE A 43 10.92 -14.88 -17.18
N GLU A 44 11.89 -15.40 -17.91
CA GLU A 44 12.22 -16.83 -17.97
C GLU A 44 13.01 -17.32 -16.73
N ALA A 45 13.22 -16.43 -15.76
CA ALA A 45 13.91 -16.70 -14.50
C ALA A 45 12.99 -16.42 -13.30
N PRO A 46 13.22 -17.06 -12.14
CA PRO A 46 12.55 -16.72 -10.90
C PRO A 46 12.80 -15.26 -10.51
N VAL A 47 11.74 -14.55 -10.12
CA VAL A 47 11.80 -13.17 -9.64
C VAL A 47 11.46 -13.15 -8.15
N LEU A 48 12.31 -12.48 -7.36
CA LEU A 48 12.06 -12.15 -5.95
C LEU A 48 11.72 -10.66 -5.87
N CYS A 49 10.58 -10.35 -5.23
CA CYS A 49 10.10 -8.99 -4.99
C CYS A 49 10.42 -8.55 -3.57
#